data_AF-A0A7W5ETG6-F1
#
_entry.id   AF-A0A7W5ETG6-F1
#
_cell.length_a   1.000
_cell.length_b   1.000
_cell.length_c   1.000
_cell.angle_alpha   90.00
_cell.angle_beta   90.00
_cell.angle_gamma   90.00
#
_symmetry.space_group_name_H-M   'P 1'
#
loop_
_entity.id
_entity.type
_entity.pdbx_description
1 polymer ?
#
loop_
_entity_poly.entity_id
_entity_poly.type
_entity_poly.pdbx_seq_one_letter_code
_entity_poly.pdbx_strand_id
1 'polypeptide(L)'
;MAKIRKTMSHPDGSSGFPWFEIRGNKIYPTMSHPSGSSGFPWYQIKGDKIYPAMSHPDGFSGFPHYQIRGNKIYCTSSHPEGSSGFPWYEIV
;
A
#
# COMPACT_ATOMS: atom_id res chain seq x y z
N MET A 1 -11.81 3.84 10.51
CA MET A 1 -10.90 4.24 9.41
C MET A 1 -9.57 3.58 9.69
N ALA A 2 -9.13 2.68 8.82
CA ALA A 2 -7.91 1.89 9.06
C ALA A 2 -6.69 2.61 8.45
N LYS A 3 -5.53 2.43 9.06
CA LYS A 3 -4.27 3.03 8.63
C LYS A 3 -3.30 1.95 8.17
N ILE A 4 -2.37 2.29 7.30
CA ILE A 4 -1.34 1.38 6.80
C ILE A 4 0.02 1.93 7.20
N ARG A 5 0.81 1.13 7.91
CA ARG A 5 2.16 1.46 8.38
C ARG A 5 3.19 0.51 7.80
N LYS A 6 4.43 0.98 7.69
CA LYS A 6 5.56 0.12 7.30
C LYS A 6 5.91 -0.84 8.42
N THR A 7 6.13 -2.08 8.06
CA THR A 7 6.74 -3.08 8.94
C THR A 7 8.27 -2.97 8.92
N MET A 8 8.96 -3.72 9.79
CA MET A 8 10.43 -3.78 9.82
C MET A 8 11.03 -4.38 8.54
N SER A 9 10.27 -5.19 7.81
CA SER A 9 10.69 -5.84 6.54
C SER A 9 10.46 -4.98 5.30
N HIS A 10 9.96 -3.76 5.45
CA HIS A 10 9.85 -2.82 4.34
C HIS A 10 11.26 -2.37 3.89
N PRO A 11 11.54 -2.20 2.58
CA PRO A 11 12.85 -1.76 2.07
C PRO A 11 13.37 -0.47 2.73
N ASP A 12 12.48 0.52 2.90
CA ASP A 12 12.77 1.78 3.61
C ASP A 12 12.74 1.68 5.15
N GLY A 13 12.75 0.47 5.72
CA GLY A 13 12.61 0.22 7.16
C GLY A 13 11.22 0.55 7.74
N SER A 14 11.03 0.32 9.03
CA SER A 14 9.76 0.60 9.73
C SER A 14 9.54 2.09 10.02
N SER A 15 8.28 2.51 10.09
CA SER A 15 7.89 3.83 10.60
C SER A 15 6.70 3.70 11.53
N GLY A 16 6.72 4.42 12.66
CA GLY A 16 5.58 4.51 13.57
C GLY A 16 4.41 5.32 12.98
N PHE A 17 4.65 6.09 11.93
CA PHE A 17 3.62 6.89 11.26
C PHE A 17 3.00 6.14 10.09
N PRO A 18 1.66 6.22 9.91
CA PRO A 18 1.00 5.64 8.76
C PRO A 18 1.49 6.30 7.48
N TRP A 19 1.73 5.51 6.45
CA TRP A 19 2.02 6.03 5.12
C TRP A 19 0.73 6.20 4.34
N PHE A 20 -0.22 5.30 4.56
CA PHE A 20 -1.52 5.37 3.91
C PHE A 20 -2.66 5.26 4.91
N GLU A 21 -3.84 5.60 4.43
CA GLU A 21 -5.10 5.36 5.10
C GLU A 21 -6.12 4.76 4.16
N ILE A 22 -6.99 3.92 4.72
CA ILE A 22 -8.06 3.24 3.99
C ILE A 22 -9.35 4.00 4.20
N ARG A 23 -9.92 4.48 3.09
CA ARG A 23 -11.23 5.13 3.02
C ARG A 23 -12.16 4.29 2.14
N GLY A 24 -12.99 3.44 2.75
CA GLY A 24 -13.77 2.44 2.02
C GLY A 24 -12.85 1.41 1.36
N ASN A 25 -12.95 1.24 0.04
CA ASN A 25 -12.06 0.37 -0.74
C ASN A 25 -10.89 1.12 -1.41
N LYS A 26 -10.61 2.36 -0.99
CA LYS A 26 -9.57 3.21 -1.58
C LYS A 26 -8.49 3.51 -0.55
N ILE A 27 -7.24 3.58 -1.01
CA ILE A 27 -6.06 3.83 -0.19
C ILE A 27 -5.47 5.17 -0.60
N TYR A 28 -5.30 6.06 0.37
CA TYR A 28 -4.80 7.42 0.17
C TYR A 28 -3.47 7.59 0.88
N PRO A 29 -2.47 8.25 0.26
CA PRO A 29 -1.25 8.63 0.95
C PRO A 29 -1.54 9.72 1.98
N THR A 30 -0.90 9.60 3.13
CA THR A 30 -1.01 10.58 4.22
C THR A 30 0.14 11.59 4.15
N MET A 31 0.10 12.62 5.00
CA MET A 31 1.18 13.62 5.10
C MET A 31 2.54 13.02 5.47
N SER A 32 2.55 11.86 6.15
CA SER A 32 3.77 11.15 6.56
C SER A 32 4.33 10.22 5.48
N HIS A 33 3.68 10.12 4.31
CA HIS A 33 4.24 9.44 3.17
C HIS A 33 5.44 10.25 2.61
N PRO A 34 6.57 9.64 2.22
CA PRO A 34 7.76 10.35 1.75
C PRO A 34 7.49 11.25 0.53
N SER A 35 6.62 10.78 -0.37
CA SER A 35 6.15 11.53 -1.54
C SER A 35 4.98 12.50 -1.26
N GLY A 36 4.63 12.73 0.00
CA GLY A 36 3.54 13.61 0.43
C GLY A 36 2.13 13.01 0.32
N SER A 37 1.13 13.78 0.74
CA SER A 37 -0.29 13.40 0.68
C SER A 37 -0.93 13.72 -0.68
N SER A 38 -2.08 13.11 -0.96
CA SER A 38 -2.87 13.37 -2.17
C SER A 38 -4.37 13.33 -1.86
N GLY A 39 -5.13 14.19 -2.54
CA GLY A 39 -6.60 14.16 -2.54
C GLY A 39 -7.19 12.99 -3.33
N PHE A 40 -6.37 12.29 -4.12
CA PHE A 40 -6.76 11.14 -4.93
C PHE A 40 -6.19 9.83 -4.35
N PRO A 41 -6.91 8.70 -4.52
CA PRO A 41 -6.41 7.42 -4.04
C PRO A 41 -5.22 6.97 -4.87
N TRP A 42 -4.22 6.38 -4.23
CA TRP A 42 -3.11 5.76 -4.94
C TRP A 42 -3.38 4.30 -5.23
N TYR A 43 -4.17 3.64 -4.38
CA TYR A 43 -4.57 2.26 -4.62
C TYR A 43 -6.06 2.03 -4.40
N GLN A 44 -6.54 0.94 -4.97
CA GLN A 44 -7.87 0.39 -4.76
C GLN A 44 -7.79 -1.06 -4.31
N ILE A 45 -8.59 -1.39 -3.29
CA ILE A 45 -8.76 -2.74 -2.77
C ILE A 45 -9.88 -3.43 -3.54
N LYS A 46 -9.62 -4.63 -4.03
CA LYS A 46 -10.59 -5.53 -4.66
C LYS A 46 -10.41 -6.93 -4.07
N GLY A 47 -11.31 -7.34 -3.18
CA GLY A 47 -11.13 -8.56 -2.39
C GLY A 47 -9.91 -8.44 -1.47
N ASP A 48 -8.99 -9.42 -1.55
CA ASP A 48 -7.72 -9.45 -0.83
C ASP A 48 -6.57 -8.80 -1.62
N LYS A 49 -6.84 -8.18 -2.76
CA LYS A 49 -5.82 -7.62 -3.66
C LYS A 49 -5.85 -6.10 -3.69
N ILE A 50 -4.68 -5.49 -3.82
CA ILE A 50 -4.50 -4.04 -3.90
C ILE A 50 -3.90 -3.70 -5.26
N TYR A 51 -4.60 -2.86 -6.01
CA TYR A 51 -4.25 -2.43 -7.36
C TYR A 51 -3.89 -0.94 -7.35
N PRO A 52 -2.85 -0.52 -8.09
CA PRO A 52 -2.60 0.91 -8.28
C PRO A 52 -3.78 1.55 -9.02
N ALA A 53 -4.19 2.71 -8.54
CA ALA A 53 -5.21 3.52 -9.18
C ALA A 53 -4.61 4.34 -10.33
N MET A 54 -5.47 4.94 -11.17
CA MET A 54 -5.03 5.83 -12.26
C MET A 54 -4.23 7.05 -11.75
N SER A 55 -4.49 7.49 -10.52
CA SER A 55 -3.81 8.59 -9.83
C SER A 55 -2.56 8.16 -9.05
N HIS A 56 -2.11 6.91 -9.18
CA HIS A 56 -0.85 6.46 -8.59
C HIS A 56 0.34 7.16 -9.26
N PRO A 57 1.35 7.64 -8.51
CA PRO A 57 2.49 8.38 -9.07
C PRO A 57 3.28 7.58 -10.13
N ASP A 58 3.40 6.27 -9.93
CA ASP A 58 4.08 5.36 -10.88
C ASP A 58 3.16 4.85 -12.00
N GLY A 59 1.94 5.38 -12.09
CA GLY A 59 0.96 5.00 -13.09
C GLY A 59 0.06 3.81 -12.71
N PHE A 60 -0.85 3.49 -13.62
CA PHE A 60 -1.85 2.43 -13.47
C PHE A 60 -1.29 1.05 -13.88
N SER A 61 -1.78 0.00 -13.22
CA SER A 61 -1.55 -1.40 -13.60
C SER A 61 -2.83 -2.21 -13.46
N GLY A 62 -3.07 -3.10 -14.43
CA GLY A 62 -4.15 -4.10 -14.37
C GLY A 62 -3.87 -5.26 -13.40
N PHE A 63 -2.65 -5.34 -12.88
CA PHE A 63 -2.23 -6.38 -11.95
C PHE A 63 -2.12 -5.84 -10.51
N PRO A 64 -2.40 -6.68 -9.49
CA PRO A 64 -2.30 -6.24 -8.11
C PRO A 64 -0.84 -6.03 -7.73
N HIS A 65 -0.52 -4.95 -7.06
CA HIS A 65 0.82 -4.72 -6.49
C HIS A 65 0.98 -5.41 -5.14
N TYR A 66 -0.11 -5.51 -4.38
CA TYR A 66 -0.09 -6.15 -3.06
C TYR A 66 -1.25 -7.11 -2.83
N GLN A 67 -1.06 -7.99 -1.85
CA GLN A 67 -2.07 -8.89 -1.31
C GLN A 67 -2.19 -8.70 0.20
N ILE A 68 -3.42 -8.58 0.68
CA ILE A 68 -3.78 -8.54 2.09
C ILE A 68 -3.90 -9.98 2.60
N ARG A 69 -3.23 -10.30 3.71
CA ARG A 69 -3.35 -11.57 4.44
C ARG A 69 -3.52 -11.24 5.92
N GLY A 70 -4.75 -11.32 6.41
CA GLY A 70 -5.10 -10.81 7.74
C GLY A 70 -4.87 -9.30 7.82
N ASN A 71 -4.08 -8.82 8.78
CA ASN A 71 -3.70 -7.41 8.89
C ASN A 71 -2.36 -7.08 8.21
N LYS A 72 -1.78 -8.00 7.43
CA LYS A 72 -0.48 -7.83 6.78
C LYS A 72 -0.63 -7.68 5.27
N ILE A 73 0.25 -6.90 4.65
CA ILE A 73 0.24 -6.59 3.22
C ILE A 73 1.57 -7.01 2.62
N TYR A 74 1.50 -7.88 1.60
CA TYR A 74 2.64 -8.50 0.94
C TYR A 74 2.74 -8.06 -0.51
N CYS A 75 3.95 -7.87 -1.03
CA CYS A 75 4.18 -7.64 -2.45
C CYS A 75 3.85 -8.89 -3.26
N THR A 76 3.12 -8.71 -4.35
CA THR A 76 2.88 -9.77 -5.34
C THR A 76 4.06 -9.84 -6.31
N SER A 77 4.07 -10.87 -7.17
CA SER A 77 5.05 -10.99 -8.25
C SER A 77 4.93 -9.89 -9.33
N SER A 78 3.81 -9.18 -9.37
CA SER A 78 3.57 -8.07 -10.31
C SER A 78 3.88 -6.70 -9.71
N HIS A 79 4.38 -6.64 -8.47
CA HIS A 79 4.91 -5.41 -7.90
C HIS A 79 6.18 -4.97 -8.67
N PRO A 80 6.38 -3.68 -8.98
CA PRO A 80 7.55 -3.19 -9.73
C PRO A 80 8.90 -3.56 -9.11
N GLU A 81 8.96 -3.63 -7.79
CA GLU A 81 10.15 -4.05 -7.02
C GLU A 81 10.24 -5.56 -6.77
N GLY A 82 9.33 -6.35 -7.37
CA GLY A 82 9.25 -7.80 -7.18
C GLY A 82 8.47 -8.24 -5.95
N SER A 83 8.37 -9.56 -5.76
CA SER A 83 7.66 -10.17 -4.62
C SER A 83 8.52 -10.23 -3.37
N SER A 84 7.86 -10.26 -2.20
CA SER A 84 8.51 -10.45 -0.90
C SER A 84 7.79 -11.54 -0.11
N GLY A 85 8.55 -12.43 0.53
CA GLY A 85 8.03 -13.41 1.49
C GLY A 85 7.61 -12.80 2.82
N PHE A 86 8.05 -11.57 3.11
CA PHE A 86 7.72 -10.81 4.31
C PHE A 86 6.75 -9.67 3.98
N PRO A 87 5.85 -9.31 4.90
CA PRO A 87 4.94 -8.20 4.67
C PRO A 87 5.73 -6.91 4.59
N TRP A 88 5.33 -5.98 3.74
CA TRP A 88 5.91 -4.64 3.72
C TRP A 88 5.12 -3.70 4.59
N TYR A 89 3.81 -3.88 4.62
CA TYR A 89 2.92 -3.06 5.42
C TYR A 89 2.02 -3.87 6.33
N GLU A 90 1.46 -3.18 7.32
CA GLU A 90 0.41 -3.69 8.18
C GLU A 90 -0.73 -2.68 8.32
N ILE A 91 -1.93 -3.21 8.48
CA ILE A 91 -3.15 -2.47 8.71
C ILE A 91 -3.34 -2.33 10.22
N VAL A 92 -3.51 -1.09 10.69
CA VAL A 92 -3.68 -0.70 12.11
C VAL A 92 -4.89 0.22 12.32
#